data_AF-A0A2E9GHY6-F1
#
_entry.id   AF-A0A2E9GHY6-F1
#
_cell.length_a   1.000
_cell.length_b   1.000
_cell.length_c   1.000
_cell.angle_alpha   90.00
_cell.angle_beta   90.00
_cell.angle_gamma   90.00
#
_symmetry.space_group_name_H-M   'P 1'
#
loop_
_entity.id
_entity.type
_entity.pdbx_description
1 polymer ?
#
loop_
_entity_poly.entity_id
_entity_poly.type
_entity_poly.pdbx_seq_one_letter_code
_entity_poly.pdbx_strand_id
1 'polypeptide(L)'
;MKKISILNTESKSEKFKRTAMFRLKFWTNINSKPSHSSEAFWNRSTDHRIICMVAVNAALNQIPIEFSVSPNRRDVISYESIRRLCRCTDKTMRTIIQEGVDRGELKKIKNGRETYITGTKSLVEVFEKFEQAWINLYKSGEPN
;
A
#
# COMPACT_ATOMS: atom_id res chain seq x y z
N MET A 1 -9.19 -34.33 -19.91
CA MET A 1 -8.48 -33.93 -18.66
C MET A 1 -7.12 -33.36 -19.02
N LYS A 2 -6.82 -32.10 -18.66
CA LYS A 2 -5.46 -31.54 -18.82
C LYS A 2 -4.54 -32.20 -17.79
N LYS A 3 -3.45 -32.85 -18.25
CA LYS A 3 -2.37 -33.29 -17.36
C LYS A 3 -1.84 -32.05 -16.62
N ILE A 4 -2.00 -32.03 -15.30
CA ILE A 4 -1.31 -31.07 -14.45
C ILE A 4 0.17 -31.46 -14.51
N SER A 5 0.98 -30.66 -15.20
CA SER A 5 2.42 -30.83 -15.18
C SER A 5 2.91 -30.51 -13.78
N ILE A 6 3.45 -31.52 -13.09
CA ILE A 6 4.10 -31.31 -11.80
C ILE A 6 5.35 -30.48 -12.08
N LEU A 7 5.42 -29.29 -11.47
CA LEU A 7 6.56 -28.39 -11.58
C LEU A 7 7.82 -29.12 -11.11
N ASN A 8 8.83 -29.26 -11.99
CA ASN A 8 10.12 -29.78 -11.58
C ASN A 8 10.84 -28.73 -10.71
N THR A 9 10.71 -28.89 -9.38
CA THR A 9 11.19 -27.96 -8.35
C THR A 9 12.71 -27.90 -8.23
N GLU A 10 13.44 -28.86 -8.79
CA GLU A 10 14.92 -28.87 -8.81
C GLU A 10 15.49 -27.78 -9.73
N SER A 11 14.70 -27.32 -10.71
CA SER A 11 15.12 -26.30 -11.69
C SER A 11 15.11 -24.85 -11.20
N LYS A 12 14.58 -24.57 -10.00
CA LYS A 12 14.41 -23.20 -9.50
C LYS A 12 15.49 -22.85 -8.47
N SER A 13 16.06 -21.64 -8.60
CA SER A 13 17.11 -21.18 -7.70
C SER A 13 16.63 -21.11 -6.25
N GLU A 14 17.51 -21.43 -5.32
CA GLU A 14 17.24 -21.39 -3.88
C GLU A 14 16.79 -19.99 -3.43
N LYS A 15 17.39 -18.94 -4.03
CA LYS A 15 16.97 -17.54 -3.83
C LYS A 15 15.49 -17.32 -4.18
N PHE A 16 15.02 -17.89 -5.30
CA PHE A 16 13.61 -17.78 -5.69
C PHE A 16 12.69 -18.51 -4.71
N LYS A 17 13.04 -19.74 -4.30
CA LYS A 17 12.26 -20.52 -3.32
C LYS A 17 12.10 -19.76 -2.00
N ARG A 18 13.19 -19.21 -1.47
CA ARG A 18 13.19 -18.37 -0.25
C ARG A 18 12.33 -17.12 -0.42
N THR A 19 12.45 -16.43 -1.55
CA THR A 19 11.64 -15.24 -1.85
C THR A 19 10.15 -15.57 -1.92
N ALA A 20 9.79 -16.70 -2.54
CA ALA A 20 8.40 -17.15 -2.64
C ALA A 20 7.81 -17.48 -1.26
N MET A 21 8.55 -18.22 -0.43
CA MET A 21 8.14 -18.54 0.95
C MET A 21 8.01 -17.28 1.80
N PHE A 22 8.98 -16.36 1.70
CA PHE A 22 8.91 -15.07 2.38
C PHE A 22 7.64 -14.30 2.01
N ARG A 23 7.33 -14.18 0.71
CA ARG A 23 6.10 -13.52 0.25
C ARG A 23 4.84 -14.22 0.73
N LEU A 24 4.82 -15.54 0.80
CA LEU A 24 3.68 -16.28 1.36
C LEU A 24 3.46 -15.91 2.82
N LYS A 25 4.52 -16.02 3.64
CA LYS A 25 4.47 -15.66 5.07
C LYS A 25 4.07 -14.20 5.29
N PHE A 26 4.55 -13.31 4.41
CA PHE A 26 4.17 -11.91 4.39
C PHE A 26 2.65 -11.72 4.26
N TRP A 27 2.06 -12.29 3.21
CA TRP A 27 0.62 -12.14 2.97
C TRP A 27 -0.24 -12.86 4.02
N THR A 28 0.20 -14.00 4.54
CA THR A 28 -0.54 -14.71 5.58
C THR A 28 -0.56 -13.95 6.91
N ASN A 29 0.54 -13.30 7.28
CA ASN A 29 0.58 -12.48 8.50
C ASN A 29 -0.26 -11.20 8.37
N ILE A 30 -0.32 -10.58 7.20
CA ILE A 30 -1.26 -9.46 6.97
C ILE A 30 -2.71 -9.94 7.15
N ASN A 31 -3.05 -11.08 6.55
CA ASN A 31 -4.41 -11.61 6.61
C ASN A 31 -4.80 -12.12 8.01
N SER A 32 -3.84 -12.40 8.90
CA SER A 32 -4.11 -12.77 10.29
C SER A 32 -4.40 -11.55 11.19
N LYS A 33 -4.12 -10.33 10.73
CA LYS A 33 -4.40 -9.11 11.50
C LYS A 33 -5.91 -8.87 11.63
N PRO A 34 -6.36 -8.21 12.72
CA PRO A 34 -7.76 -7.84 12.86
C PRO A 34 -8.24 -7.02 11.66
N SER A 35 -9.42 -7.34 11.13
CA SER A 35 -9.98 -6.72 9.91
C SER A 35 -10.13 -5.20 9.98
N HIS A 36 -10.26 -4.66 11.20
CA HIS A 36 -10.38 -3.24 11.49
C HIS A 36 -9.02 -2.56 11.72
N SER A 37 -7.91 -3.29 11.82
CA SER A 37 -6.58 -2.72 11.99
C SER A 37 -6.14 -1.95 10.74
N SER A 38 -5.32 -0.93 10.92
CA SER A 38 -4.74 -0.13 9.84
C SER A 38 -3.91 -0.98 8.89
N GLU A 39 -3.12 -1.92 9.43
CA GLU A 39 -2.32 -2.87 8.66
C GLU A 39 -3.19 -3.69 7.71
N ALA A 40 -4.28 -4.27 8.23
CA ALA A 40 -5.21 -5.06 7.41
C ALA A 40 -5.94 -4.19 6.38
N PHE A 41 -6.35 -2.98 6.76
CA PHE A 41 -7.06 -2.07 5.88
C PHE A 41 -6.22 -1.65 4.67
N TRP A 42 -5.02 -1.11 4.89
CA TRP A 42 -4.17 -0.63 3.79
C TRP A 42 -3.63 -1.76 2.92
N ASN A 43 -3.58 -2.99 3.43
CA ASN A 43 -3.16 -4.15 2.66
C ASN A 43 -4.31 -4.98 2.08
N ARG A 44 -5.57 -4.54 2.19
CA ARG A 44 -6.75 -5.30 1.75
C ARG A 44 -6.81 -5.53 0.24
N SER A 45 -6.36 -4.57 -0.56
CA SER A 45 -6.27 -4.71 -2.02
C SER A 45 -5.11 -3.89 -2.59
N THR A 46 -4.77 -4.13 -3.87
CA THR A 46 -3.80 -3.31 -4.60
C THR A 46 -4.19 -1.84 -4.60
N ASP A 47 -5.48 -1.51 -4.75
CA ASP A 47 -5.96 -0.12 -4.71
C ASP A 47 -5.75 0.53 -3.34
N HIS A 48 -6.03 -0.18 -2.25
CA HIS A 48 -5.75 0.33 -0.89
C HIS A 48 -4.27 0.64 -0.73
N ARG A 49 -3.39 -0.26 -1.19
CA ARG A 49 -1.94 -0.05 -1.12
C ARG A 49 -1.48 1.13 -1.96
N ILE A 50 -1.98 1.26 -3.19
CA ILE A 50 -1.64 2.40 -4.04
C ILE A 50 -2.04 3.70 -3.36
N ILE A 51 -3.27 3.80 -2.85
CA ILE A 51 -3.76 4.98 -2.13
C ILE A 51 -2.91 5.28 -0.89
N CYS A 52 -2.59 4.26 -0.09
CA CYS A 52 -1.69 4.37 1.05
C CYS A 52 -0.33 4.92 0.64
N MET A 53 0.32 4.31 -0.35
CA MET A 53 1.67 4.65 -0.78
C MET A 53 1.74 6.07 -1.33
N VAL A 54 0.79 6.49 -2.16
CA VAL A 54 0.80 7.86 -2.68
C VAL A 54 0.54 8.88 -1.55
N ALA A 55 -0.31 8.56 -0.58
CA ALA A 55 -0.58 9.45 0.55
C ALA A 55 0.63 9.57 1.51
N VAL A 56 1.33 8.47 1.80
CA VAL A 56 2.59 8.48 2.56
C VAL A 56 3.63 9.35 1.85
N ASN A 57 3.80 9.16 0.54
CA ASN A 57 4.75 9.95 -0.23
C ASN A 57 4.31 11.42 -0.36
N ALA A 58 3.01 11.72 -0.34
CA ALA A 58 2.50 13.08 -0.22
C ALA A 58 2.93 13.71 1.11
N ALA A 59 2.72 12.99 2.23
CA ALA A 59 3.07 13.48 3.56
C ALA A 59 4.59 13.75 3.70
N LEU A 60 5.40 13.00 2.95
CA LEU A 60 6.86 13.15 2.88
C LEU A 60 7.33 14.10 1.76
N ASN A 61 6.41 14.81 1.10
CA ASN A 61 6.69 15.77 0.02
C ASN A 61 7.52 15.18 -1.14
N GLN A 62 7.29 13.92 -1.48
CA GLN A 62 8.10 13.16 -2.43
C GLN A 62 7.29 12.42 -3.51
N ILE A 63 6.05 12.82 -3.77
CA ILE A 63 5.25 12.26 -4.88
C ILE A 63 6.01 12.43 -6.21
N PRO A 64 6.18 11.38 -7.04
CA PRO A 64 6.79 11.51 -8.37
C PRO A 64 6.13 12.61 -9.23
N ILE A 65 6.91 13.33 -10.02
CA ILE A 65 6.45 14.54 -10.75
C ILE A 65 5.26 14.22 -11.67
N GLU A 66 5.25 13.02 -12.25
CA GLU A 66 4.17 12.51 -13.10
C GLU A 66 2.80 12.41 -12.41
N PHE A 67 2.77 12.39 -11.08
CA PHE A 67 1.55 12.29 -10.28
C PHE A 67 1.28 13.54 -9.43
N SER A 68 2.22 14.48 -9.36
CA SER A 68 2.12 15.68 -8.52
C SER A 68 1.20 16.71 -9.16
N VAL A 69 0.66 17.61 -8.32
CA VAL A 69 -0.18 18.72 -8.80
C VAL A 69 0.64 19.72 -9.59
N SER A 70 1.89 19.94 -9.16
CA SER A 70 2.92 20.70 -9.88
C SER A 70 4.31 20.30 -9.36
N PRO A 71 5.40 20.71 -10.01
CA PRO A 71 6.76 20.45 -9.51
C PRO A 71 7.00 20.98 -8.09
N ASN A 72 6.32 22.07 -7.72
CA ASN A 72 6.44 22.73 -6.42
C ASN A 72 5.38 22.29 -5.40
N ARG A 73 4.47 21.40 -5.78
CA ARG A 73 3.36 20.94 -4.93
C ARG A 73 3.26 19.42 -4.97
N ARG A 74 4.16 18.78 -4.20
CA ARG A 74 4.35 17.33 -4.08
C ARG A 74 3.87 16.79 -2.73
N ASP A 75 3.32 17.66 -1.89
CA ASP A 75 2.80 17.41 -0.56
C ASP A 75 1.35 16.87 -0.56
N VAL A 76 0.72 16.84 -1.73
CA VAL A 76 -0.68 16.42 -1.93
C VAL A 76 -0.88 15.68 -3.25
N ILE A 77 -1.93 14.87 -3.32
CA ILE A 77 -2.36 14.17 -4.54
C ILE A 77 -3.82 14.45 -4.89
N SER A 78 -4.14 14.59 -6.17
CA SER A 78 -5.51 14.80 -6.65
C SER A 78 -6.29 13.48 -6.75
N TYR A 79 -7.62 13.54 -6.65
CA TYR A 79 -8.48 12.38 -6.91
C TYR A 79 -8.31 11.83 -8.33
N GLU A 80 -8.06 12.70 -9.31
CA GLU A 80 -7.84 12.29 -10.70
C GLU A 80 -6.54 11.49 -10.86
N SER A 81 -5.45 11.92 -10.20
CA SER A 81 -4.20 11.17 -10.18
C SER A 81 -4.40 9.79 -9.54
N ILE A 82 -5.12 9.69 -8.42
CA ILE A 82 -5.42 8.41 -7.77
C ILE A 82 -6.26 7.51 -8.68
N ARG A 83 -7.27 8.08 -9.36
CA ARG A 83 -8.14 7.35 -10.29
C ARG A 83 -7.38 6.69 -11.42
N ARG A 84 -6.34 7.34 -11.95
CA ARG A 84 -5.48 6.79 -13.01
C ARG A 84 -4.60 5.63 -12.53
N LEU A 85 -4.30 5.58 -11.23
CA LEU A 85 -3.46 4.54 -10.63
C LEU A 85 -4.29 3.33 -10.16
N CYS A 86 -5.55 3.55 -9.77
CA CYS A 86 -6.42 2.52 -9.24
C CYS A 86 -7.19 1.79 -10.36
N ARG A 87 -7.52 0.52 -10.12
CA ARG A 87 -8.38 -0.30 -10.99
C ARG A 87 -9.84 -0.32 -10.53
N CYS A 88 -10.10 0.08 -9.29
CA CYS A 88 -11.45 0.11 -8.75
C CYS A 88 -12.31 1.25 -9.33
N THR A 89 -13.63 1.17 -9.11
CA THR A 89 -14.56 2.23 -9.53
C THR A 89 -14.33 3.53 -8.74
N ASP A 90 -14.80 4.66 -9.28
CA ASP A 90 -14.74 5.95 -8.58
C ASP A 90 -15.38 5.88 -7.18
N LYS A 91 -16.52 5.20 -7.09
CA LYS A 91 -17.25 5.01 -5.84
C LYS A 91 -16.38 4.25 -4.84
N THR A 92 -15.80 3.13 -5.25
CA THR A 92 -14.92 2.32 -4.40
C THR A 92 -13.70 3.12 -3.96
N MET A 93 -13.02 3.81 -4.88
CA MET A 93 -11.87 4.67 -4.56
C MET A 93 -12.24 5.73 -3.51
N ARG A 94 -13.37 6.43 -3.69
CA ARG A 94 -13.85 7.42 -2.72
C ARG A 94 -14.18 6.82 -1.37
N THR A 95 -14.77 5.63 -1.33
CA THR A 95 -15.04 4.90 -0.09
C THR A 95 -13.74 4.56 0.64
N ILE A 96 -12.73 4.03 -0.05
CA ILE A 96 -11.41 3.73 0.55
C ILE A 96 -10.79 4.99 1.14
N ILE A 97 -10.79 6.09 0.37
CA ILE A 97 -10.25 7.37 0.84
C ILE A 97 -11.05 7.89 2.03
N GLN A 98 -12.38 7.78 2.03
CA GLN A 98 -13.21 8.21 3.14
C GLN A 98 -12.93 7.39 4.41
N GLU A 99 -12.85 6.07 4.31
CA GLU A 99 -12.48 5.22 5.44
C GLU A 99 -11.09 5.57 5.99
N GLY A 100 -10.12 5.87 5.14
CA GLY A 100 -8.80 6.35 5.57
C GLY A 100 -8.85 7.70 6.29
N VAL A 101 -9.78 8.59 5.91
CA VAL A 101 -10.02 9.86 6.60
C VAL A 101 -10.70 9.62 7.95
N ASP A 102 -11.69 8.74 8.01
CA ASP A 102 -12.42 8.39 9.24
C ASP A 102 -11.49 7.73 10.27
N ARG A 103 -10.43 7.05 9.81
CA ARG A 103 -9.34 6.49 10.62
C ARG A 103 -8.32 7.52 11.10
N GLY A 104 -8.39 8.78 10.63
CA GLY A 104 -7.39 9.81 10.93
C GLY A 104 -6.04 9.62 10.21
N GLU A 105 -5.99 8.76 9.21
CA GLU A 105 -4.78 8.37 8.49
C GLU A 105 -4.60 9.17 7.19
N LEU A 106 -5.70 9.63 6.61
CA LEU A 106 -5.72 10.55 5.49
C LEU A 106 -6.30 11.90 5.89
N LYS A 107 -5.84 12.95 5.21
CA LYS A 107 -6.38 14.31 5.32
C LYS A 107 -6.82 14.80 3.95
N LYS A 108 -8.05 15.34 3.87
CA LYS A 108 -8.53 16.09 2.71
C LYS A 108 -8.08 17.55 2.80
N ILE A 109 -7.52 18.07 1.72
CA ILE A 109 -7.13 19.48 1.59
C ILE A 109 -7.95 20.09 0.46
N LYS A 110 -8.75 21.11 0.79
CA LYS A 110 -9.56 21.84 -0.20
C LYS A 110 -8.78 23.05 -0.72
N ASN A 111 -8.80 23.27 -2.02
CA ASN A 111 -8.33 24.50 -2.65
C ASN A 111 -9.37 24.94 -3.71
N GLY A 112 -10.18 25.94 -3.37
CA GLY A 112 -11.32 26.32 -4.20
C GLY A 112 -12.27 25.14 -4.45
N ARG A 113 -12.46 24.77 -5.72
CA ARG A 113 -13.31 23.64 -6.13
C ARG A 113 -12.60 22.29 -6.08
N GLU A 114 -11.28 22.27 -5.96
CA GLU A 114 -10.50 21.06 -5.97
C GLU A 114 -10.30 20.50 -4.56
N THR A 115 -10.29 19.18 -4.46
CA THR A 115 -9.96 18.46 -3.23
C THR A 115 -8.79 17.54 -3.50
N TYR A 116 -7.80 17.61 -2.63
CA TYR A 116 -6.61 16.76 -2.64
C TYR A 116 -6.54 15.93 -1.36
N ILE A 117 -5.68 14.93 -1.39
CA ILE A 117 -5.42 14.02 -0.29
C ILE A 117 -3.94 14.11 0.08
N THR A 118 -3.64 13.99 1.37
CA THR A 118 -2.30 13.71 1.87
C THR A 118 -2.38 12.73 3.05
N GLY A 119 -1.28 12.05 3.37
CA GLY A 119 -1.19 11.21 4.56
C GLY A 119 -1.05 12.04 5.82
N THR A 120 -1.52 11.52 6.96
CA THR A 120 -1.23 12.12 8.27
C THR A 120 0.02 11.48 8.89
N LYS A 121 0.50 12.07 9.99
CA LYS A 121 1.57 11.47 10.79
C LYS A 121 1.23 10.04 11.22
N SER A 122 -0.04 9.78 11.57
CA SER A 122 -0.50 8.46 11.97
C SER A 122 -0.31 7.42 10.86
N LEU A 123 -0.64 7.76 9.61
CA LEU A 123 -0.41 6.86 8.48
C LEU A 123 1.07 6.57 8.25
N VAL A 124 1.93 7.60 8.34
CA VAL A 124 3.38 7.43 8.20
C VAL A 124 3.91 6.49 9.29
N GLU A 125 3.50 6.67 10.54
CA GLU A 125 3.90 5.80 11.66
C GLU A 125 3.39 4.37 11.50
N VAL A 126 2.15 4.17 11.01
CA VAL A 126 1.62 2.82 10.69
C VAL A 126 2.49 2.16 9.63
N PHE A 127 2.80 2.89 8.56
CA PHE A 127 3.60 2.36 7.45
C PHE A 127 5.04 2.06 7.88
N GLU A 128 5.67 2.95 8.64
CA GLU A 128 7.02 2.74 9.17
C GLU A 128 7.09 1.52 10.08
N LYS A 129 6.16 1.38 11.04
CA LYS A 129 6.12 0.21 11.94
C LYS A 129 5.93 -1.08 11.16
N PHE A 130 5.01 -1.07 10.18
CA PHE A 130 4.74 -2.22 9.34
C PHE A 130 5.97 -2.64 8.54
N GLU A 131 6.59 -1.71 7.79
CA GLU A 131 7.77 -2.00 6.97
C GLU A 131 8.97 -2.43 7.82
N GLN A 132 9.21 -1.79 8.96
CA GLN A 132 10.35 -2.13 9.82
C GLN A 132 10.21 -3.50 10.48
N ALA A 133 8.99 -3.87 10.91
CA ALA A 133 8.74 -5.23 11.39
C ALA A 133 9.14 -6.28 10.35
N TRP A 134 8.87 -5.99 9.07
CA TRP A 134 9.18 -6.90 7.96
C TRP A 134 10.64 -6.89 7.51
N ILE A 135 11.27 -5.72 7.46
CA ILE A 135 12.70 -5.59 7.17
C ILE A 135 13.51 -6.36 8.22
N ASN A 136 13.11 -6.28 9.49
CA ASN A 136 13.77 -7.00 10.57
C ASN A 136 13.59 -8.51 10.44
N LEU A 137 12.39 -8.99 10.09
CA LEU A 137 12.13 -10.41 9.80
C LEU A 137 12.94 -10.93 8.59
N TYR A 138 13.14 -10.12 7.56
CA TYR A 138 13.98 -10.50 6.42
C TYR A 138 15.46 -10.60 6.81
N LYS A 139 15.94 -9.66 7.63
CA LYS A 139 17.33 -9.61 8.10
C LYS A 139 17.67 -10.70 9.12
N SER A 140 16.71 -11.13 9.95
CA SER A 140 16.93 -12.17 10.96
C SER A 140 17.07 -13.57 10.38
N GLY A 141 16.72 -13.80 9.11
CA GLY A 141 16.84 -15.11 8.46
C GLY A 141 15.86 -16.18 8.97
N GLU A 142 15.17 -15.92 10.08
CA GLU A 142 14.18 -16.80 10.69
C GLU A 142 12.78 -16.21 10.51
N PRO A 143 11.92 -16.91 9.76
CA PRO A 143 10.53 -16.57 9.76
C PRO A 143 9.82 -17.39 10.86
N ASN A 144 9.24 -16.70 11.85
CA ASN A 144 8.31 -17.30 12.82
C ASN A 144 7.29 -18.23 12.14
#